data_AF-A0A2T7SZ71-F1
#
_entry.id   AF-A0A2T7SZ71-F1
#
_cell.length_a   1.000
_cell.length_b   1.000
_cell.length_c   1.000
_cell.angle_alpha   90.00
_cell.angle_beta   90.00
_cell.angle_gamma   90.00
#
_symmetry.space_group_name_H-M   'P 1'
#
loop_
_entity.id
_entity.type
_entity.pdbx_description
1 polymer ?
#
loop_
_entity_poly.entity_id
_entity_poly.type
_entity_poly.pdbx_seq_one_letter_code
_entity_poly.pdbx_strand_id
1 'polypeptide(L)'
;MEALLNSLTDAVRQAGADGRVLRLRGGGSKDFWGQSLTGEVLDTRAYAGIVSYEPSELVVTARCGTPLAELEAALAEKGQCLAFEPPHFGPHSTVGGMVAAGLSGPARATAGAVRDFILGARFINGLGEHLTFGGQVMKNVAGYDVSRLMAGSWGTLGLITEVSLKVLPVAPAEATLMIAGLAQGPALNLLHRWGGQPLPLNASAWVRDPTAQPEADYLFVRLRGAVAAVQSAMARMGADALALGAQVQAMDKAEAAQDWRASAEQTLPFFDAPSPDDCLWRLSVPQTAPVLDLPYAQYIEWQGAQRWLWAPASAALALRGLAQSVGGHATLFRASAAHAELDKIAGVNTPLDAVQQRIQQQLQKQFDPKGVFATGRMHPL
;
A
#
# COMPACT_ATOMS: atom_id res chain seq x y z
N MET A 1 -26.02 -9.83 12.97
CA MET A 1 -25.13 -8.77 12.42
C MET A 1 -25.40 -7.42 13.08
N GLU A 2 -26.65 -6.98 13.16
CA GLU A 2 -27.05 -5.76 13.88
C GLU A 2 -26.58 -5.74 15.36
N ALA A 3 -26.73 -6.86 16.07
CA ALA A 3 -26.22 -6.99 17.45
C ALA A 3 -24.70 -6.75 17.57
N LEU A 4 -23.91 -7.19 16.59
CA LEU A 4 -22.45 -6.94 16.58
C LEU A 4 -22.15 -5.46 16.32
N LEU A 5 -22.88 -4.82 15.41
CA LEU A 5 -22.75 -3.39 15.13
C LEU A 5 -23.07 -2.55 16.38
N ASN A 6 -24.15 -2.91 17.09
CA ASN A 6 -24.54 -2.26 18.34
C ASN A 6 -23.44 -2.45 19.41
N SER A 7 -22.91 -3.67 19.55
CA SER A 7 -21.81 -3.94 20.48
C SER A 7 -20.55 -3.12 20.17
N LEU A 8 -20.17 -2.96 18.90
CA LEU A 8 -19.04 -2.11 18.49
C LEU A 8 -19.33 -0.63 18.81
N THR A 9 -20.55 -0.19 18.56
CA THR A 9 -20.99 1.19 18.85
C THR A 9 -20.93 1.49 20.35
N ASP A 10 -21.45 0.58 21.17
CA ASP A 10 -21.47 0.71 22.63
C ASP A 10 -20.04 0.69 23.21
N ALA A 11 -19.15 -0.15 22.66
CA ALA A 11 -17.74 -0.16 23.05
C ALA A 11 -17.06 1.21 22.83
N VAL A 12 -17.30 1.84 21.67
CA VAL A 12 -16.78 3.18 21.36
C VAL A 12 -17.37 4.24 22.30
N ARG A 13 -18.69 4.22 22.53
CA ARG A 13 -19.35 5.16 23.45
C ARG A 13 -18.82 5.04 24.88
N GLN A 14 -18.68 3.81 25.36
CA GLN A 14 -18.18 3.53 26.70
C GLN A 14 -16.72 3.96 26.84
N ALA A 15 -15.86 3.66 25.86
CA ALA A 15 -14.47 4.13 25.88
C ALA A 15 -14.38 5.66 25.91
N GLY A 16 -15.21 6.35 25.13
CA GLY A 16 -15.29 7.81 25.16
C GLY A 16 -15.88 8.37 26.47
N ALA A 17 -16.71 7.62 27.19
CA ALA A 17 -17.19 8.02 28.52
C ALA A 17 -16.11 7.84 29.60
N ASP A 18 -15.31 6.78 29.47
CA ASP A 18 -14.27 6.41 30.43
C ASP A 18 -12.91 7.09 30.17
N GLY A 19 -12.76 7.81 29.05
CA GLY A 19 -11.47 8.36 28.61
C GLY A 19 -10.46 7.30 28.18
N ARG A 20 -10.93 6.12 27.73
CA ARG A 20 -10.09 5.02 27.24
C ARG A 20 -9.80 5.18 25.74
N VAL A 21 -8.60 4.74 25.36
CA VAL A 21 -8.18 4.66 23.95
C VAL A 21 -8.37 3.24 23.44
N LEU A 22 -9.05 3.10 22.30
CA LEU A 22 -9.28 1.86 21.58
C LEU A 22 -8.31 1.75 20.38
N ARG A 23 -7.62 0.62 20.31
CA ARG A 23 -6.83 0.18 19.17
C ARG A 23 -7.66 -0.78 18.34
N LEU A 24 -8.14 -0.29 17.21
CA LEU A 24 -8.89 -1.11 16.27
C LEU A 24 -7.99 -2.18 15.65
N ARG A 25 -8.45 -3.44 15.66
CA ARG A 25 -7.68 -4.57 15.14
C ARG A 25 -8.57 -5.54 14.36
N GLY A 26 -8.28 -5.67 13.07
CA GLY A 26 -8.74 -6.79 12.26
C GLY A 26 -7.80 -7.98 12.44
N GLY A 27 -7.07 -8.31 11.38
CA GLY A 27 -6.11 -9.43 11.37
C GLY A 27 -4.82 -9.27 12.17
N GLY A 28 -4.47 -8.05 12.57
CA GLY A 28 -3.17 -7.75 13.19
C GLY A 28 -1.95 -7.93 12.28
N SER A 29 -2.13 -8.25 10.99
CA SER A 29 -1.04 -8.57 10.05
C SER A 29 -0.08 -7.42 9.76
N LYS A 30 -0.46 -6.20 10.15
CA LYS A 30 0.31 -4.97 9.94
C LYS A 30 0.76 -4.33 11.25
N ASP A 31 0.65 -5.03 12.38
CA ASP A 31 1.04 -4.54 13.73
C ASP A 31 2.52 -4.15 13.82
N PHE A 32 3.36 -4.64 12.90
CA PHE A 32 4.76 -4.25 12.80
C PHE A 32 4.99 -2.79 12.36
N TRP A 33 4.04 -2.17 11.65
CA TRP A 33 4.21 -0.82 11.08
C TRP A 33 3.51 0.25 11.93
N GLY A 34 4.23 1.33 12.19
CA GLY A 34 3.79 2.45 13.03
C GLY A 34 4.62 2.57 14.31
N GLN A 35 4.22 3.53 15.13
CA GLN A 35 4.71 3.71 16.49
C GLN A 35 4.29 2.53 17.37
N SER A 36 4.82 2.49 18.59
CA SER A 36 4.46 1.52 19.62
C SER A 36 2.95 1.43 19.77
N LEU A 37 2.45 0.20 19.84
CA LEU A 37 1.00 -0.02 19.85
C LEU A 37 0.45 0.25 21.25
N THR A 38 -0.48 1.20 21.34
CA THR A 38 -1.13 1.61 22.60
C THR A 38 -2.65 1.45 22.49
N GLY A 39 -3.33 1.43 23.63
CA GLY A 39 -4.79 1.31 23.72
C GLY A 39 -5.31 -0.12 23.81
N GLU A 40 -6.56 -0.23 24.27
CA GLU A 40 -7.28 -1.49 24.41
C GLU A 40 -7.71 -2.02 23.04
N VAL A 41 -7.52 -3.32 22.79
CA VAL A 41 -7.87 -3.90 21.48
C VAL A 41 -9.38 -4.00 21.33
N LEU A 42 -9.91 -3.36 20.28
CA LEU A 42 -11.25 -3.64 19.77
C LEU A 42 -11.15 -4.53 18.53
N ASP A 43 -11.50 -5.81 18.69
CA ASP A 43 -11.48 -6.80 17.61
C ASP A 43 -12.68 -6.61 16.67
N THR A 44 -12.42 -6.51 15.37
CA THR A 44 -13.46 -6.26 14.36
C THR A 44 -13.76 -7.47 13.48
N ARG A 45 -13.09 -8.61 13.70
CA ARG A 45 -13.15 -9.78 12.80
C ARG A 45 -14.52 -10.44 12.76
N ALA A 46 -15.27 -10.40 13.86
CA ALA A 46 -16.61 -10.97 13.92
C ALA A 46 -17.61 -10.24 12.99
N TYR A 47 -17.36 -8.98 12.66
CA TYR A 47 -18.18 -8.20 11.73
C TYR A 47 -17.72 -8.43 10.28
N ALA A 48 -18.00 -9.63 9.76
CA ALA A 48 -17.51 -10.12 8.47
C ALA A 48 -18.61 -10.50 7.47
N GLY A 49 -18.20 -10.69 6.22
CA GLY A 49 -19.02 -11.12 5.09
C GLY A 49 -19.13 -10.05 3.98
N ILE A 50 -19.35 -10.52 2.75
CA ILE A 50 -19.73 -9.67 1.63
C ILE A 50 -21.20 -9.26 1.82
N VAL A 51 -21.47 -7.96 1.80
CA VAL A 51 -22.80 -7.37 1.97
C VAL A 51 -23.57 -7.41 0.66
N SER A 52 -22.91 -7.01 -0.43
CA SER A 52 -23.46 -7.07 -1.79
C SER A 52 -22.31 -7.22 -2.79
N TYR A 53 -22.58 -7.88 -3.91
CA TYR A 53 -21.64 -7.99 -5.01
C TYR A 53 -22.41 -7.95 -6.33
N GLU A 54 -22.14 -6.93 -7.13
CA GLU A 54 -22.73 -6.70 -8.44
C GLU A 54 -21.63 -6.81 -9.51
N PRO A 55 -21.32 -8.02 -10.01
CA PRO A 55 -20.19 -8.22 -10.92
C PRO A 55 -20.33 -7.44 -12.24
N SER A 56 -21.55 -7.25 -12.76
CA SER A 56 -21.78 -6.46 -13.98
C SER A 56 -21.44 -4.98 -13.79
N GLU A 57 -21.66 -4.46 -12.59
CA GLU A 57 -21.39 -3.08 -12.22
C GLU A 57 -19.95 -2.87 -11.72
N LEU A 58 -19.18 -3.95 -11.56
CA LEU A 58 -17.83 -3.94 -10.99
C LEU A 58 -17.80 -3.33 -9.58
N VAL A 59 -18.81 -3.63 -8.76
CA VAL A 59 -18.92 -3.11 -7.39
C VAL A 59 -19.11 -4.24 -6.39
N VAL A 60 -18.31 -4.22 -5.32
CA VAL A 60 -18.46 -5.11 -4.16
C VAL A 60 -18.53 -4.29 -2.88
N THR A 61 -19.44 -4.64 -1.98
CA THR A 61 -19.51 -4.07 -0.63
C THR A 61 -19.22 -5.17 0.38
N ALA A 62 -18.23 -4.95 1.24
CA ALA A 62 -17.80 -5.94 2.24
C ALA A 62 -17.67 -5.30 3.62
N ARG A 63 -17.91 -6.11 4.66
CA ARG A 63 -17.69 -5.70 6.05
C ARG A 63 -16.20 -5.69 6.38
N CYS A 64 -15.81 -4.90 7.38
CA CYS A 64 -14.42 -4.67 7.74
C CYS A 64 -13.69 -5.93 8.25
N GLY A 65 -14.41 -6.86 8.87
CA GLY A 65 -13.88 -8.11 9.39
C GLY A 65 -13.71 -9.20 8.33
N THR A 66 -14.23 -9.02 7.11
CA THR A 66 -14.12 -10.00 6.03
C THR A 66 -12.65 -10.29 5.72
N PRO A 67 -12.22 -11.57 5.74
CA PRO A 67 -10.88 -11.95 5.30
C PRO A 67 -10.61 -11.46 3.87
N LEU A 68 -9.45 -10.86 3.64
CA LEU A 68 -9.12 -10.33 2.31
C LEU A 68 -9.07 -11.44 1.26
N ALA A 69 -8.53 -12.61 1.63
CA ALA A 69 -8.49 -13.79 0.76
C ALA A 69 -9.89 -14.31 0.37
N GLU A 70 -10.89 -14.17 1.25
CA GLU A 70 -12.28 -14.53 0.94
C GLU A 70 -12.86 -13.59 -0.12
N LEU A 71 -12.62 -12.28 0.03
CA LEU A 71 -13.02 -11.29 -0.97
C LEU A 71 -12.33 -11.56 -2.32
N GLU A 72 -11.01 -11.75 -2.33
CA GLU A 72 -10.26 -12.02 -3.56
C GLU A 72 -10.73 -13.30 -4.26
N ALA A 73 -11.03 -14.37 -3.51
CA ALA A 73 -11.58 -15.59 -4.07
C ALA A 73 -12.95 -15.36 -4.74
N ALA A 74 -13.86 -14.64 -4.07
CA ALA A 74 -15.17 -14.30 -4.65
C ALA A 74 -15.05 -13.42 -5.92
N LEU A 75 -14.06 -12.53 -5.98
CA LEU A 75 -13.77 -11.74 -7.19
C LEU A 75 -13.21 -12.62 -8.32
N ALA A 76 -12.29 -13.53 -8.00
CA ALA A 76 -11.67 -14.43 -8.97
C ALA A 76 -12.68 -15.35 -9.65
N GLU A 77 -13.73 -15.82 -8.94
CA GLU A 77 -14.84 -16.59 -9.51
C GLU A 77 -15.59 -15.85 -10.64
N LYS A 78 -15.51 -14.52 -10.68
CA LYS A 78 -16.09 -13.67 -11.73
C LYS A 78 -15.06 -13.10 -12.69
N GLY A 79 -13.80 -13.55 -12.62
CA GLY A 79 -12.71 -13.02 -13.43
C GLY A 79 -12.39 -11.56 -13.09
N GLN A 80 -12.56 -11.16 -11.82
CA GLN A 80 -12.31 -9.81 -11.33
C GLN A 80 -11.23 -9.80 -10.26
N CYS A 81 -10.66 -8.62 -9.97
CA CYS A 81 -9.60 -8.46 -8.99
C CYS A 81 -9.58 -7.07 -8.34
N LEU A 82 -8.85 -6.96 -7.23
CA LEU A 82 -8.42 -5.71 -6.64
C LEU A 82 -7.16 -5.23 -7.35
N ALA A 83 -7.31 -4.31 -8.31
CA ALA A 83 -6.24 -3.92 -9.22
C ALA A 83 -5.04 -3.21 -8.57
N PHE A 84 -5.20 -2.70 -7.35
CA PHE A 84 -4.14 -2.11 -6.55
C PHE A 84 -3.29 -3.14 -5.77
N GLU A 85 -3.63 -4.44 -5.88
CA GLU A 85 -2.85 -5.57 -5.33
C GLU A 85 -2.48 -5.41 -3.85
N PRO A 86 -3.46 -5.35 -2.93
CA PRO A 86 -3.19 -5.09 -1.53
C PRO A 86 -2.28 -6.15 -0.89
N PRO A 87 -1.21 -5.75 -0.19
CA PRO A 87 -0.40 -6.70 0.55
C PRO A 87 -1.14 -7.20 1.79
N HIS A 88 -1.09 -8.51 2.00
CA HIS A 88 -1.74 -9.19 3.12
C HIS A 88 -0.90 -9.05 4.39
N PHE A 89 0.41 -9.30 4.27
CA PHE A 89 1.38 -9.49 5.35
C PHE A 89 0.99 -10.61 6.33
N GLY A 90 0.41 -11.67 5.79
CA GLY A 90 -0.03 -12.84 6.55
C GLY A 90 -1.50 -13.21 6.30
N PRO A 91 -1.90 -14.43 6.69
CA PRO A 91 -3.16 -15.05 6.25
C PRO A 91 -4.43 -14.44 6.87
N HIS A 92 -4.29 -13.63 7.92
CA HIS A 92 -5.42 -13.11 8.68
C HIS A 92 -5.83 -11.70 8.26
N SER A 93 -5.26 -11.15 7.17
CA SER A 93 -5.58 -9.80 6.71
C SER A 93 -7.09 -9.64 6.43
N THR A 94 -7.64 -8.47 6.74
CA THR A 94 -9.08 -8.18 6.56
C THR A 94 -9.29 -6.96 5.68
N VAL A 95 -10.48 -6.86 5.07
CA VAL A 95 -10.86 -5.73 4.20
C VAL A 95 -10.72 -4.39 4.92
N GLY A 96 -11.18 -4.30 6.18
CA GLY A 96 -11.03 -3.07 6.98
C GLY A 96 -9.57 -2.71 7.25
N GLY A 97 -8.74 -3.71 7.57
CA GLY A 97 -7.30 -3.52 7.77
C GLY A 97 -6.58 -3.11 6.49
N MET A 98 -6.96 -3.67 5.35
CA MET A 98 -6.45 -3.29 4.02
C MET A 98 -6.73 -1.80 3.74
N VAL A 99 -7.99 -1.37 3.88
CA VAL A 99 -8.38 0.02 3.64
C VAL A 99 -7.67 0.94 4.62
N ALA A 100 -7.76 0.67 5.92
CA ALA A 100 -7.17 1.52 6.96
C ALA A 100 -5.64 1.66 6.81
N ALA A 101 -4.96 0.62 6.31
CA ALA A 101 -3.51 0.68 6.06
C ALA A 101 -3.14 1.49 4.81
N GLY A 102 -4.03 1.56 3.81
CA GLY A 102 -3.78 2.33 2.58
C GLY A 102 -2.64 1.80 1.71
N LEU A 103 -2.20 0.56 1.93
CA LEU A 103 -1.10 -0.05 1.20
C LEU A 103 -1.54 -0.61 -0.15
N SER A 104 -0.60 -0.72 -1.09
CA SER A 104 -0.85 -1.19 -2.45
C SER A 104 0.40 -1.90 -2.95
N GLY A 105 0.21 -2.83 -3.88
CA GLY A 105 1.26 -3.66 -4.44
C GLY A 105 1.89 -3.07 -5.71
N PRO A 106 2.59 -3.90 -6.50
CA PRO A 106 3.38 -3.48 -7.65
C PRO A 106 2.63 -2.67 -8.71
N ALA A 107 1.33 -2.95 -8.92
CA ALA A 107 0.50 -2.25 -9.91
C ALA A 107 0.15 -0.79 -9.57
N ARG A 108 0.41 -0.30 -8.34
CA ARG A 108 -0.14 0.97 -7.83
C ARG A 108 0.07 2.17 -8.77
N ALA A 109 1.27 2.31 -9.33
CA ALA A 109 1.60 3.48 -10.14
C ALA A 109 0.83 3.54 -11.47
N THR A 110 0.30 2.42 -11.95
CA THR A 110 -0.53 2.34 -13.16
C THR A 110 -2.01 2.24 -12.83
N ALA A 111 -2.36 1.39 -11.87
CA ALA A 111 -3.76 1.06 -11.55
C ALA A 111 -4.40 2.01 -10.53
N GLY A 112 -3.59 2.72 -9.73
CA GLY A 112 -4.05 3.50 -8.58
C GLY A 112 -3.88 2.77 -7.24
N ALA A 113 -4.09 3.49 -6.16
CA ALA A 113 -4.06 2.97 -4.79
C ALA A 113 -5.47 2.60 -4.32
N VAL A 114 -5.60 1.87 -3.19
CA VAL A 114 -6.89 1.47 -2.62
C VAL A 114 -7.92 2.62 -2.54
N ARG A 115 -7.48 3.84 -2.20
CA ARG A 115 -8.34 5.03 -2.12
C ARG A 115 -9.07 5.34 -3.44
N ASP A 116 -8.43 5.08 -4.57
CA ASP A 116 -8.95 5.39 -5.90
C ASP A 116 -10.05 4.39 -6.32
N PHE A 117 -10.17 3.29 -5.58
CA PHE A 117 -11.18 2.25 -5.75
C PHE A 117 -12.30 2.31 -4.69
N ILE A 118 -12.24 3.19 -3.69
CA ILE A 118 -13.34 3.37 -2.74
C ILE A 118 -14.45 4.20 -3.39
N LEU A 119 -15.66 3.63 -3.38
CA LEU A 119 -16.89 4.27 -3.83
C LEU A 119 -17.70 4.83 -2.64
N GLY A 120 -17.66 4.13 -1.50
CA GLY A 120 -18.32 4.53 -0.28
C GLY A 120 -17.80 3.77 0.94
N ALA A 121 -18.04 4.32 2.12
CA ALA A 121 -17.69 3.71 3.38
C ALA A 121 -18.74 4.02 4.44
N ARG A 122 -18.96 3.06 5.34
CA ARG A 122 -19.67 3.27 6.59
C ARG A 122 -18.71 3.06 7.74
N PHE A 123 -18.78 3.90 8.75
CA PHE A 123 -17.87 3.82 9.89
C PHE A 123 -18.47 4.42 11.15
N ILE A 124 -17.96 4.00 12.31
CA ILE A 124 -18.32 4.54 13.62
C ILE A 124 -17.26 5.58 14.02
N ASN A 125 -17.68 6.82 14.24
CA ASN A 125 -16.79 7.89 14.70
C ASN A 125 -16.53 7.79 16.23
N GLY A 126 -15.68 8.65 16.79
CA GLY A 126 -15.32 8.62 18.22
C GLY A 126 -16.47 8.99 19.18
N LEU A 127 -17.62 9.42 18.66
CA LEU A 127 -18.85 9.62 19.43
C LEU A 127 -19.76 8.38 19.45
N GLY A 128 -19.43 7.34 18.68
CA GLY A 128 -20.30 6.18 18.51
C GLY A 128 -21.48 6.46 17.58
N GLU A 129 -21.31 7.36 16.61
CA GLU A 129 -22.29 7.60 15.55
C GLU A 129 -21.90 6.77 14.31
N HIS A 130 -22.88 6.08 13.72
CA HIS A 130 -22.66 5.30 12.50
C HIS A 130 -22.87 6.18 11.27
N LEU A 131 -21.78 6.64 10.70
CA LEU A 131 -21.76 7.57 9.57
C LEU A 131 -21.72 6.81 8.25
N THR A 132 -22.34 7.38 7.21
CA THR A 132 -22.32 6.86 5.85
C THR A 132 -21.83 7.95 4.90
N PHE A 133 -20.79 7.64 4.12
CA PHE A 133 -20.23 8.55 3.12
C PHE A 133 -20.02 7.83 1.79
N GLY A 134 -20.23 8.55 0.69
CA GLY A 134 -20.17 7.97 -0.65
C GLY A 134 -21.42 7.16 -1.00
N GLY A 135 -21.30 6.31 -2.01
CA GLY A 135 -22.38 5.44 -2.48
C GLY A 135 -21.87 4.44 -3.50
N GLN A 136 -22.74 3.57 -4.01
CA GLN A 136 -22.36 2.57 -5.03
C GLN A 136 -22.29 3.14 -6.45
N VAL A 137 -22.54 4.44 -6.62
CA VAL A 137 -22.58 5.11 -7.93
C VAL A 137 -21.21 5.69 -8.31
N MET A 138 -20.81 5.52 -9.57
CA MET A 138 -19.51 5.96 -10.08
C MET A 138 -19.30 7.48 -10.12
N LYS A 139 -20.36 8.28 -10.00
CA LYS A 139 -20.28 9.75 -9.88
C LYS A 139 -20.88 10.19 -8.55
N ASN A 140 -20.06 10.78 -7.70
CA ASN A 140 -20.51 11.45 -6.50
C ASN A 140 -19.97 12.89 -6.52
N VAL A 141 -20.87 13.87 -6.64
CA VAL A 141 -20.52 15.29 -6.88
C VAL A 141 -20.94 16.20 -5.70
N ALA A 142 -21.33 15.61 -4.57
CA ALA A 142 -21.80 16.35 -3.40
C ALA A 142 -20.91 16.09 -2.18
N GLY A 143 -20.42 17.18 -1.57
CA GLY A 143 -19.69 17.15 -0.30
C GLY A 143 -18.20 16.75 -0.41
N TYR A 144 -17.57 16.62 0.75
CA TYR A 144 -16.18 16.15 0.87
C TYR A 144 -16.10 14.62 0.75
N ASP A 145 -15.07 14.11 0.08
CA ASP A 145 -14.85 12.69 -0.15
C ASP A 145 -14.25 11.99 1.07
N VAL A 146 -15.05 11.90 2.14
CA VAL A 146 -14.66 11.29 3.42
C VAL A 146 -14.42 9.78 3.28
N SER A 147 -15.10 9.10 2.35
CA SER A 147 -14.89 7.65 2.15
C SER A 147 -13.46 7.34 1.70
N ARG A 148 -12.89 8.14 0.80
CA ARG A 148 -11.49 7.99 0.39
C ARG A 148 -10.49 8.38 1.48
N LEU A 149 -10.86 9.30 2.37
CA LEU A 149 -10.03 9.70 3.52
C LEU A 149 -9.81 8.57 4.52
N MET A 150 -10.71 7.58 4.58
CA MET A 150 -10.54 6.40 5.43
C MET A 150 -9.36 5.53 5.00
N ALA A 151 -8.96 5.59 3.72
CA ALA A 151 -7.80 4.86 3.22
C ALA A 151 -6.51 5.46 3.81
N GLY A 152 -5.72 4.62 4.50
CA GLY A 152 -4.51 5.09 5.18
C GLY A 152 -4.78 5.88 6.48
N SER A 153 -6.01 5.87 7.00
CA SER A 153 -6.36 6.53 8.28
C SER A 153 -5.84 5.79 9.51
N TRP A 154 -5.46 4.51 9.38
CA TRP A 154 -5.03 3.65 10.49
C TRP A 154 -6.04 3.55 11.64
N GLY A 155 -7.33 3.75 11.34
CA GLY A 155 -8.41 3.73 12.34
C GLY A 155 -8.51 5.00 13.18
N THR A 156 -7.64 6.00 12.95
CA THR A 156 -7.62 7.25 13.74
C THR A 156 -8.79 8.19 13.47
N LEU A 157 -9.56 7.93 12.42
CA LEU A 157 -10.76 8.70 12.06
C LEU A 157 -12.07 7.96 12.35
N GLY A 158 -11.99 6.71 12.82
CA GLY A 158 -13.17 5.89 13.06
C GLY A 158 -12.96 4.41 12.74
N LEU A 159 -13.88 3.60 13.26
CA LEU A 159 -13.99 2.18 12.94
C LEU A 159 -14.75 1.99 11.63
N ILE A 160 -14.04 1.61 10.56
CA ILE A 160 -14.67 1.19 9.31
C ILE A 160 -15.55 -0.02 9.62
N THR A 161 -16.83 0.03 9.26
CA THR A 161 -17.76 -1.12 9.37
C THR A 161 -17.95 -1.78 8.02
N GLU A 162 -18.15 -0.99 6.96
CA GLU A 162 -18.40 -1.47 5.59
C GLU A 162 -17.66 -0.58 4.59
N VAL A 163 -17.20 -1.17 3.49
CA VAL A 163 -16.61 -0.45 2.36
C VAL A 163 -17.18 -0.97 1.05
N SER A 164 -17.56 -0.06 0.17
CA SER A 164 -17.91 -0.34 -1.22
C SER A 164 -16.72 -0.01 -2.11
N LEU A 165 -16.25 -1.00 -2.86
CA LEU A 165 -15.08 -0.93 -3.72
C LEU A 165 -15.49 -1.14 -5.18
N LYS A 166 -14.91 -0.32 -6.06
CA LYS A 166 -14.79 -0.63 -7.47
C LYS A 166 -13.78 -1.76 -7.63
N VAL A 167 -14.10 -2.77 -8.42
CA VAL A 167 -13.18 -3.84 -8.82
C VAL A 167 -12.93 -3.77 -10.32
N LEU A 168 -11.93 -4.47 -10.84
CA LEU A 168 -11.67 -4.52 -12.28
C LEU A 168 -11.66 -5.96 -12.79
N PRO A 169 -11.99 -6.18 -14.08
CA PRO A 169 -11.70 -7.45 -14.73
C PRO A 169 -10.20 -7.77 -14.69
N VAL A 170 -9.88 -9.06 -14.59
CA VAL A 170 -8.52 -9.56 -14.82
C VAL A 170 -8.15 -9.30 -16.29
N ALA A 171 -6.94 -8.81 -16.52
CA ALA A 171 -6.48 -8.50 -17.87
C ALA A 171 -6.42 -9.78 -18.74
N PRO A 172 -6.84 -9.74 -20.02
CA PRO A 172 -6.82 -10.91 -20.91
C PRO A 172 -5.42 -11.48 -21.16
N ALA A 173 -4.39 -10.66 -21.06
CA ALA A 173 -3.00 -11.07 -21.20
C ALA A 173 -2.10 -10.40 -20.17
N GLU A 174 -1.10 -11.15 -19.74
CA GLU A 174 0.00 -10.70 -18.90
C GLU A 174 1.32 -11.31 -19.40
N ALA A 175 2.39 -10.52 -19.35
CA ALA A 175 3.75 -10.98 -19.55
C ALA A 175 4.72 -10.17 -18.68
N THR A 176 5.82 -10.79 -18.26
CA THR A 176 6.91 -10.09 -17.57
C THR A 176 8.19 -10.23 -18.38
N LEU A 177 8.86 -9.10 -18.64
CA LEU A 177 10.23 -9.10 -19.14
C LEU A 177 11.19 -8.92 -17.97
N MET A 178 12.19 -9.79 -17.90
CA MET A 178 13.41 -9.61 -17.11
C MET A 178 14.49 -9.02 -18.01
N ILE A 179 15.07 -7.90 -17.59
CA ILE A 179 16.10 -7.18 -18.32
C ILE A 179 17.36 -7.14 -17.44
N ALA A 180 18.37 -7.93 -17.78
CA ALA A 180 19.61 -8.06 -17.02
C ALA A 180 20.72 -7.17 -17.58
N GLY A 181 21.60 -6.67 -16.71
CA GLY A 181 22.71 -5.80 -17.06
C GLY A 181 22.30 -4.33 -17.30
N LEU A 182 21.15 -3.91 -16.78
CA LEU A 182 20.64 -2.55 -16.97
C LEU A 182 20.78 -1.73 -15.69
N ALA A 183 21.77 -0.84 -15.68
CA ALA A 183 22.03 0.04 -14.54
C ALA A 183 20.82 0.93 -14.18
N GLN A 184 20.77 1.34 -12.90
CA GLN A 184 19.65 2.09 -12.33
C GLN A 184 19.22 3.31 -13.16
N GLY A 185 20.16 4.18 -13.55
CA GLY A 185 19.86 5.40 -14.31
C GLY A 185 19.20 5.12 -15.66
N PRO A 186 19.83 4.31 -16.53
CA PRO A 186 19.21 3.84 -17.77
C PRO A 186 17.86 3.15 -17.59
N ALA A 187 17.69 2.33 -16.54
CA ALA A 187 16.42 1.68 -16.22
C ALA A 187 15.31 2.71 -15.91
N LEU A 188 15.58 3.69 -15.05
CA LEU A 188 14.63 4.77 -14.75
C LEU A 188 14.28 5.57 -16.00
N ASN A 189 15.26 5.90 -16.84
CA ASN A 189 15.03 6.60 -18.11
C ASN A 189 14.13 5.81 -19.06
N LEU A 190 14.30 4.48 -19.16
CA LEU A 190 13.39 3.62 -19.93
C LEU A 190 11.96 3.67 -19.37
N LEU A 191 11.80 3.53 -18.06
CA LEU A 191 10.49 3.59 -17.41
C LEU A 191 9.79 4.94 -17.64
N HIS A 192 10.51 6.07 -17.58
CA HIS A 192 9.95 7.39 -17.88
C HIS A 192 9.49 7.52 -19.33
N ARG A 193 10.33 7.08 -20.28
CA ARG A 193 9.97 7.09 -21.70
C ARG A 193 8.75 6.22 -21.97
N TRP A 194 8.69 5.03 -21.41
CA TRP A 194 7.58 4.11 -21.59
C TRP A 194 6.30 4.60 -20.91
N GLY A 195 6.40 5.24 -19.74
CA GLY A 195 5.26 5.84 -19.04
C GLY A 195 4.57 6.98 -19.81
N GLY A 196 5.28 7.64 -20.72
CA GLY A 196 4.72 8.65 -21.64
C GLY A 196 4.09 8.07 -22.92
N GLN A 197 3.99 6.75 -23.06
CA GLN A 197 3.54 6.08 -24.28
C GLN A 197 2.30 5.22 -24.01
N PRO A 198 1.50 4.88 -25.04
CA PRO A 198 0.35 3.99 -24.91
C PRO A 198 0.79 2.52 -24.81
N LEU A 199 1.66 2.21 -23.84
CA LEU A 199 2.14 0.86 -23.55
C LEU A 199 1.35 0.26 -22.36
N PRO A 200 1.08 -1.05 -22.36
CA PRO A 200 0.38 -1.73 -21.26
C PRO A 200 1.29 -1.98 -20.06
N LEU A 201 2.20 -1.05 -19.74
CA LEU A 201 3.08 -1.14 -18.58
C LEU A 201 2.24 -1.10 -17.30
N ASN A 202 2.30 -2.16 -16.51
CA ASN A 202 1.48 -2.32 -15.32
C ASN A 202 2.30 -2.18 -14.03
N ALA A 203 3.45 -2.84 -13.94
CA ALA A 203 4.35 -2.78 -12.79
C ALA A 203 5.80 -2.82 -13.24
N SER A 204 6.71 -2.34 -12.38
CA SER A 204 8.14 -2.42 -12.61
C SER A 204 8.88 -2.62 -11.29
N ALA A 205 9.99 -3.35 -11.32
CA ALA A 205 10.91 -3.49 -10.20
C ALA A 205 12.35 -3.43 -10.71
N TRP A 206 13.20 -2.61 -10.11
CA TRP A 206 14.64 -2.60 -10.35
C TRP A 206 15.38 -3.00 -9.08
N VAL A 207 16.40 -3.85 -9.23
CA VAL A 207 17.23 -4.33 -8.12
C VAL A 207 18.63 -4.65 -8.61
N ARG A 208 19.62 -4.40 -7.76
CA ARG A 208 20.98 -4.93 -7.92
C ARG A 208 21.09 -6.25 -7.18
N ASP A 209 21.46 -7.31 -7.87
CA ASP A 209 21.69 -8.62 -7.27
C ASP A 209 23.21 -8.90 -7.18
N PRO A 210 23.82 -8.72 -5.98
CA PRO A 210 25.23 -9.01 -5.76
C PRO A 210 25.55 -10.51 -5.73
N THR A 211 24.54 -11.38 -5.70
CA THR A 211 24.70 -12.84 -5.65
C THR A 211 24.69 -13.49 -7.03
N ALA A 212 24.21 -12.77 -8.05
CA ALA A 212 24.29 -13.19 -9.44
C ALA A 212 25.74 -13.40 -9.88
N GLN A 213 25.97 -14.33 -10.82
CA GLN A 213 27.29 -14.60 -11.38
C GLN A 213 27.27 -14.42 -12.90
N PRO A 214 27.81 -13.31 -13.44
CA PRO A 214 28.38 -12.16 -12.74
C PRO A 214 27.32 -11.32 -12.00
N GLU A 215 27.77 -10.49 -11.04
CA GLU A 215 26.90 -9.51 -10.38
C GLU A 215 26.18 -8.65 -11.44
N ALA A 216 24.86 -8.48 -11.28
CA ALA A 216 24.04 -7.86 -12.30
C ALA A 216 22.90 -7.03 -11.71
N ASP A 217 22.55 -5.98 -12.46
CA ASP A 217 21.36 -5.18 -12.24
C ASP A 217 20.21 -5.72 -13.09
N TYR A 218 19.03 -5.84 -12.47
CA TYR A 218 17.83 -6.36 -13.12
C TYR A 218 16.72 -5.33 -13.11
N LEU A 219 16.08 -5.14 -14.28
CA LEU A 219 14.80 -4.46 -14.41
C LEU A 219 13.74 -5.48 -14.82
N PHE A 220 12.72 -5.64 -13.99
CA PHE A 220 11.51 -6.41 -14.30
C PHE A 220 10.41 -5.45 -14.70
N VAL A 221 9.71 -5.75 -15.80
CA VAL A 221 8.51 -5.00 -16.24
C VAL A 221 7.36 -5.95 -16.50
N ARG A 222 6.25 -5.75 -15.78
CA ARG A 222 5.00 -6.49 -16.01
C ARG A 222 4.10 -5.70 -16.94
N LEU A 223 3.60 -6.37 -17.94
CA LEU A 223 2.66 -5.86 -18.93
C LEU A 223 1.31 -6.52 -18.73
N ARG A 224 0.21 -5.74 -18.74
CA ARG A 224 -1.16 -6.26 -18.64
C ARG A 224 -2.10 -5.54 -19.59
N GLY A 225 -2.88 -6.28 -20.36
CA GLY A 225 -3.88 -5.69 -21.26
C GLY A 225 -4.37 -6.66 -22.33
N ALA A 226 -4.75 -6.12 -23.49
CA ALA A 226 -5.09 -6.93 -24.65
C ALA A 226 -3.88 -7.72 -25.14
N VAL A 227 -4.12 -8.95 -25.64
CA VAL A 227 -3.07 -9.88 -26.10
C VAL A 227 -2.11 -9.21 -27.09
N ALA A 228 -2.65 -8.56 -28.13
CA ALA A 228 -1.83 -7.89 -29.16
C ALA A 228 -1.02 -6.71 -28.61
N ALA A 229 -1.57 -5.96 -27.65
CA ALA A 229 -0.88 -4.83 -27.03
C ALA A 229 0.31 -5.32 -26.18
N VAL A 230 0.12 -6.39 -25.42
CA VAL A 230 1.19 -7.00 -24.62
C VAL A 230 2.30 -7.54 -25.53
N GLN A 231 1.96 -8.28 -26.58
CA GLN A 231 2.95 -8.81 -27.54
C GLN A 231 3.75 -7.71 -28.24
N SER A 232 3.07 -6.66 -28.72
CA SER A 232 3.73 -5.51 -29.36
C SER A 232 4.65 -4.76 -28.39
N ALA A 233 4.20 -4.57 -27.14
CA ALA A 233 5.00 -3.92 -26.11
C ALA A 233 6.22 -4.74 -25.71
N MET A 234 6.12 -6.07 -25.62
CA MET A 234 7.28 -6.94 -25.35
C MET A 234 8.37 -6.75 -26.41
N ALA A 235 8.01 -6.79 -27.69
CA ALA A 235 8.95 -6.59 -28.79
C ALA A 235 9.60 -5.20 -28.74
N ARG A 236 8.80 -4.14 -28.54
CA ARG A 236 9.30 -2.76 -28.50
C ARG A 236 10.21 -2.50 -27.30
N MET A 237 9.75 -2.84 -26.10
CA MET A 237 10.49 -2.62 -24.85
C MET A 237 11.74 -3.49 -24.78
N GLY A 238 11.67 -4.72 -25.33
CA GLY A 238 12.83 -5.57 -25.49
C GLY A 238 13.88 -4.96 -26.42
N ALA A 239 13.47 -4.42 -27.58
CA ALA A 239 14.39 -3.75 -28.50
C ALA A 239 15.02 -2.49 -27.89
N ASP A 240 14.25 -1.69 -27.15
CA ASP A 240 14.75 -0.52 -26.41
C ASP A 240 15.86 -0.92 -25.41
N ALA A 241 15.67 -2.02 -24.68
CA ALA A 241 16.66 -2.51 -23.71
C ALA A 241 17.90 -3.14 -24.37
N LEU A 242 17.71 -3.93 -25.44
CA LEU A 242 18.81 -4.49 -26.23
C LEU A 242 19.69 -3.39 -26.84
N ALA A 243 19.10 -2.27 -27.27
CA ALA A 243 19.83 -1.12 -27.78
C ALA A 243 20.75 -0.45 -26.74
N LEU A 244 20.51 -0.70 -25.45
CA LEU A 244 21.35 -0.25 -24.33
C LEU A 244 22.35 -1.35 -23.88
N GLY A 245 22.45 -2.45 -24.62
CA GLY A 245 23.36 -3.55 -24.31
C GLY A 245 22.88 -4.51 -23.21
N ALA A 246 21.62 -4.38 -22.76
CA ALA A 246 21.04 -5.28 -21.77
C ALA A 246 20.62 -6.61 -22.40
N GLN A 247 20.52 -7.66 -21.59
CA GLN A 247 19.94 -8.94 -21.99
C GLN A 247 18.45 -8.96 -21.62
N VAL A 248 17.60 -9.45 -22.52
CA VAL A 248 16.15 -9.46 -22.31
C VAL A 248 15.61 -10.88 -22.40
N GLN A 249 14.84 -11.29 -21.40
CA GLN A 249 14.16 -12.57 -21.35
C GLN A 249 12.71 -12.38 -20.92
N ALA A 250 11.79 -13.08 -21.59
CA ALA A 250 10.43 -13.25 -21.09
C ALA A 250 10.43 -14.32 -19.99
N MET A 251 9.89 -13.99 -18.82
CA MET A 251 9.80 -14.94 -17.71
C MET A 251 8.69 -15.96 -17.94
N ASP A 252 8.82 -17.12 -17.32
CA ASP A 252 7.68 -18.02 -17.17
C ASP A 252 6.56 -17.32 -16.37
N LYS A 253 5.31 -17.61 -16.72
CA LYS A 253 4.16 -16.94 -16.11
C LYS A 253 3.99 -17.28 -14.63
N ALA A 254 4.23 -18.53 -14.24
CA ALA A 254 4.05 -18.97 -12.86
C ALA A 254 5.16 -18.40 -11.97
N GLU A 255 6.41 -18.43 -12.45
CA GLU A 255 7.57 -17.82 -11.79
C GLU A 255 7.35 -16.31 -11.60
N ALA A 256 7.02 -15.58 -12.67
CA ALA A 256 6.76 -14.14 -12.57
C ALA A 256 5.61 -13.82 -11.60
N ALA A 257 4.52 -14.61 -11.61
CA ALA A 257 3.41 -14.41 -10.68
C ALA A 257 3.82 -14.63 -9.22
N GLN A 258 4.69 -15.60 -8.95
CA GLN A 258 5.26 -15.84 -7.62
C GLN A 258 6.13 -14.66 -7.18
N ASP A 259 7.00 -14.15 -8.06
CA ASP A 259 7.90 -13.03 -7.74
C ASP A 259 7.14 -11.72 -7.51
N TRP A 260 6.11 -11.41 -8.30
CA TRP A 260 5.28 -10.24 -8.08
C TRP A 260 4.50 -10.33 -6.76
N ARG A 261 4.04 -11.54 -6.38
CA ARG A 261 3.43 -11.78 -5.07
C ARG A 261 4.46 -11.61 -3.96
N ALA A 262 5.66 -12.15 -4.11
CA ALA A 262 6.74 -12.01 -3.14
C ALA A 262 7.18 -10.55 -2.99
N SER A 263 7.17 -9.76 -4.06
CA SER A 263 7.40 -8.32 -3.97
C SER A 263 6.32 -7.64 -3.12
N ALA A 264 5.05 -7.88 -3.46
CA ALA A 264 3.92 -7.29 -2.74
C ALA A 264 3.94 -7.65 -1.24
N GLU A 265 4.21 -8.92 -0.92
CA GLU A 265 4.27 -9.43 0.46
C GLU A 265 5.60 -9.15 1.17
N GLN A 266 6.58 -8.56 0.48
CA GLN A 266 7.94 -8.32 0.96
C GLN A 266 8.67 -9.58 1.45
N THR A 267 8.62 -10.64 0.66
CA THR A 267 9.28 -11.92 0.92
C THR A 267 10.35 -12.25 -0.12
N LEU A 268 10.71 -11.31 -1.01
CA LEU A 268 11.89 -11.44 -1.86
C LEU A 268 13.16 -11.35 -1.00
N PRO A 269 14.30 -11.93 -1.43
CA PRO A 269 15.56 -11.88 -0.69
C PRO A 269 16.02 -10.47 -0.30
N PHE A 270 15.70 -9.45 -1.09
CA PHE A 270 15.99 -8.05 -0.74
C PHE A 270 15.38 -7.63 0.61
N PHE A 271 14.24 -8.20 1.00
CA PHE A 271 13.54 -7.88 2.25
C PHE A 271 14.02 -8.71 3.44
N ASP A 272 15.08 -9.51 3.29
CA ASP A 272 15.83 -10.05 4.40
C ASP A 272 16.78 -8.97 4.93
N ALA A 273 16.68 -8.66 6.22
CA ALA A 273 17.49 -7.62 6.84
C ALA A 273 18.99 -8.00 6.77
N PRO A 274 19.88 -7.12 6.25
CA PRO A 274 21.32 -7.40 6.21
C PRO A 274 21.95 -7.56 7.60
N SER A 275 21.38 -6.87 8.59
CA SER A 275 21.77 -6.91 10.01
C SER A 275 20.52 -6.80 10.89
N PRO A 276 20.53 -7.38 12.12
CA PRO A 276 19.46 -7.18 13.09
C PRO A 276 19.27 -5.72 13.55
N ASP A 277 20.22 -4.84 13.26
CA ASP A 277 20.18 -3.40 13.58
C ASP A 277 19.59 -2.52 12.46
N ASP A 278 19.41 -3.08 11.26
CA ASP A 278 18.92 -2.31 10.12
C ASP A 278 17.40 -2.18 10.13
N CYS A 279 16.92 -0.99 9.75
CA CYS A 279 15.51 -0.70 9.53
C CYS A 279 15.20 -0.73 8.03
N LEU A 280 14.00 -1.17 7.67
CA LEU A 280 13.51 -1.05 6.29
C LEU A 280 12.90 0.33 6.11
N TRP A 281 13.51 1.12 5.23
CA TRP A 281 13.04 2.45 4.86
C TRP A 281 12.28 2.41 3.53
N ARG A 282 11.19 3.16 3.47
CA ARG A 282 10.41 3.41 2.25
C ARG A 282 10.52 4.88 1.86
N LEU A 283 11.13 5.14 0.72
CA LEU A 283 11.15 6.46 0.10
C LEU A 283 10.03 6.50 -0.95
N SER A 284 9.13 7.48 -0.82
CA SER A 284 8.14 7.80 -1.86
C SER A 284 8.55 9.12 -2.51
N VAL A 285 8.91 9.05 -3.79
CA VAL A 285 9.42 10.17 -4.59
C VAL A 285 8.62 10.27 -5.90
N PRO A 286 8.69 11.39 -6.64
CA PRO A 286 8.16 11.43 -8.00
C PRO A 286 8.74 10.30 -8.85
N GLN A 287 7.95 9.73 -9.77
CA GLN A 287 8.45 8.71 -10.71
C GLN A 287 9.69 9.20 -11.45
N THR A 288 9.69 10.48 -11.83
CA THR A 288 10.76 11.20 -12.54
C THR A 288 11.97 11.57 -11.68
N ALA A 289 11.99 11.22 -10.38
CA ALA A 289 13.13 11.52 -9.52
C ALA A 289 14.40 10.84 -10.05
N PRO A 290 15.56 11.53 -10.02
CA PRO A 290 16.82 10.97 -10.51
C PRO A 290 17.30 9.81 -9.63
N VAL A 291 18.40 9.19 -10.02
CA VAL A 291 19.17 8.34 -9.10
C VAL A 291 19.54 9.19 -7.87
N LEU A 292 19.24 8.67 -6.69
CA LEU A 292 19.57 9.31 -5.43
C LEU A 292 20.91 8.77 -4.95
N ASP A 293 21.81 9.66 -4.55
CA ASP A 293 23.12 9.32 -4.00
C ASP A 293 22.95 8.75 -2.58
N LEU A 294 22.75 7.44 -2.52
CA LEU A 294 22.50 6.67 -1.31
C LEU A 294 23.54 5.55 -1.22
N PRO A 295 24.22 5.38 -0.08
CA PRO A 295 25.21 4.31 0.10
C PRO A 295 24.56 2.94 0.39
N TYR A 296 23.28 2.79 0.08
CA TYR A 296 22.46 1.62 0.42
C TYR A 296 21.92 0.96 -0.85
N ALA A 297 21.93 -0.37 -0.88
CA ALA A 297 21.26 -1.14 -1.92
C ALA A 297 19.76 -0.81 -1.93
N GLN A 298 19.17 -0.76 -3.12
CA GLN A 298 17.78 -0.35 -3.32
C GLN A 298 16.99 -1.40 -4.09
N TYR A 299 15.71 -1.53 -3.70
CA TYR A 299 14.67 -2.17 -4.49
C TYR A 299 13.66 -1.11 -4.92
N ILE A 300 13.51 -0.90 -6.22
CA ILE A 300 12.83 0.27 -6.78
C ILE A 300 11.61 -0.17 -7.57
N GLU A 301 10.44 0.25 -7.11
CA GLU A 301 9.16 -0.09 -7.70
C GLU A 301 8.43 1.15 -8.22
N TRP A 302 7.21 0.92 -8.73
CA TRP A 302 6.28 1.98 -9.13
C TRP A 302 6.90 2.98 -10.10
N GLN A 303 7.62 2.44 -11.09
CA GLN A 303 8.28 3.22 -12.14
C GLN A 303 9.25 4.27 -11.58
N GLY A 304 9.91 3.96 -10.45
CA GLY A 304 10.90 4.81 -9.79
C GLY A 304 10.40 5.54 -8.54
N ALA A 305 9.08 5.56 -8.32
CA ALA A 305 8.45 6.35 -7.26
C ALA A 305 8.50 5.72 -5.86
N GLN A 306 8.72 4.41 -5.74
CA GLN A 306 8.90 3.73 -4.46
C GLN A 306 10.29 3.13 -4.42
N ARG A 307 11.07 3.48 -3.40
CA ARG A 307 12.42 2.94 -3.21
C ARG A 307 12.54 2.41 -1.80
N TRP A 308 12.84 1.13 -1.71
CA TRP A 308 13.13 0.45 -0.46
C TRP A 308 14.63 0.39 -0.27
N LEU A 309 15.09 0.55 0.97
CA LEU A 309 16.48 0.36 1.36
C LEU A 309 16.57 -0.04 2.84
N TRP A 310 17.63 -0.74 3.19
CA TRP A 310 18.01 -1.03 4.56
C TRP A 310 19.02 0.00 5.05
N ALA A 311 18.75 0.60 6.22
CA ALA A 311 19.65 1.55 6.86
C ALA A 311 19.33 1.65 8.36
N PRO A 312 20.30 2.04 9.21
CA PRO A 312 20.05 2.24 10.63
C PRO A 312 19.07 3.40 10.86
N ALA A 313 18.37 3.39 12.00
CA ALA A 313 17.42 4.45 12.36
C ALA A 313 18.08 5.85 12.43
N SER A 314 19.39 5.92 12.73
CA SER A 314 20.17 7.16 12.75
C SER A 314 20.26 7.85 11.37
N ALA A 315 20.02 7.12 10.27
CA ALA A 315 19.99 7.68 8.92
C ALA A 315 18.72 8.51 8.63
N ALA A 316 17.75 8.57 9.54
CA ALA A 316 16.45 9.21 9.35
C ALA A 316 16.53 10.63 8.78
N LEU A 317 17.40 11.49 9.33
CA LEU A 317 17.53 12.88 8.87
C LEU A 317 18.06 12.95 7.43
N ALA A 318 19.09 12.19 7.11
CA ALA A 318 19.69 12.15 5.78
C ALA A 318 18.72 11.62 4.73
N LEU A 319 18.04 10.49 5.01
CA LEU A 319 17.08 9.88 4.10
C LEU A 319 15.88 10.80 3.82
N ARG A 320 15.34 11.44 4.86
CA ARG A 320 14.23 12.41 4.71
C ARG A 320 14.66 13.64 3.94
N GLY A 321 15.82 14.21 4.26
CA GLY A 321 16.35 15.38 3.57
C GLY A 321 16.56 15.11 2.08
N LEU A 322 17.12 13.95 1.73
CA LEU A 322 17.33 13.56 0.34
C LEU A 322 16.00 13.31 -0.38
N ALA A 323 15.05 12.58 0.22
CA ALA A 323 13.73 12.40 -0.38
C ALA A 323 13.00 13.74 -0.58
N GLN A 324 13.05 14.64 0.39
CA GLN A 324 12.45 15.98 0.31
C GLN A 324 13.10 16.85 -0.76
N SER A 325 14.41 16.74 -0.97
CA SER A 325 15.13 17.50 -2.02
C SER A 325 14.61 17.23 -3.43
N VAL A 326 13.94 16.10 -3.65
CA VAL A 326 13.29 15.72 -4.91
C VAL A 326 11.76 15.74 -4.82
N GLY A 327 11.18 16.36 -3.80
CA GLY A 327 9.73 16.48 -3.61
C GLY A 327 9.04 15.22 -3.06
N GLY A 328 9.80 14.32 -2.44
CA GLY A 328 9.31 13.10 -1.81
C GLY A 328 9.35 13.11 -0.28
N HIS A 329 9.14 11.94 0.32
CA HIS A 329 9.23 11.70 1.75
C HIS A 329 9.77 10.30 2.05
N ALA A 330 10.31 10.10 3.25
CA ALA A 330 10.80 8.81 3.73
C ALA A 330 10.05 8.36 4.99
N THR A 331 9.74 7.07 5.07
CA THR A 331 9.07 6.42 6.19
C THR A 331 9.91 5.24 6.67
N LEU A 332 10.10 5.12 7.98
CA LEU A 332 10.60 3.91 8.61
C LEU A 332 9.47 2.89 8.59
N PHE A 333 9.57 1.90 7.71
CA PHE A 333 8.48 0.96 7.44
C PHE A 333 8.55 -0.28 8.35
N ARG A 334 9.74 -0.80 8.59
CA ARG A 334 10.00 -1.82 9.62
C ARG A 334 11.16 -1.35 10.48
N ALA A 335 10.96 -1.39 11.80
CA ALA A 335 12.04 -1.17 12.75
C ALA A 335 12.96 -2.40 12.79
N SER A 336 14.17 -2.21 13.33
CA SER A 336 15.15 -3.28 13.45
C SER A 336 14.66 -4.37 14.40
N ALA A 337 15.19 -5.57 14.25
CA ALA A 337 14.86 -6.69 15.13
C ALA A 337 15.45 -6.50 16.53
N ALA A 338 16.62 -5.86 16.64
CA ALA A 338 17.33 -5.67 17.90
C ALA A 338 16.78 -4.49 18.73
N HIS A 339 16.32 -3.41 18.07
CA HIS A 339 16.11 -2.12 18.72
C HIS A 339 14.79 -1.44 18.36
N ALA A 340 13.74 -2.22 18.07
CA ALA A 340 12.48 -1.73 17.51
C ALA A 340 11.87 -0.49 18.20
N GLU A 341 11.86 -0.44 19.54
CA GLU A 341 11.29 0.69 20.30
C GLU A 341 12.20 1.93 20.29
N LEU A 342 13.52 1.74 20.26
CA LEU A 342 14.50 2.82 20.15
C LEU A 342 14.46 3.44 18.75
N ASP A 343 14.37 2.63 17.70
CA ASP A 343 14.31 3.08 16.31
C ASP A 343 13.12 4.00 16.05
N LYS A 344 11.97 3.68 16.66
CA LYS A 344 10.73 4.46 16.56
C LYS A 344 10.86 5.88 17.12
N ILE A 345 11.82 6.14 18.01
CA ILE A 345 12.14 7.49 18.50
C ILE A 345 12.65 8.40 17.38
N ALA A 346 13.29 7.86 16.34
CA ALA A 346 13.66 8.61 15.13
C ALA A 346 12.43 9.10 14.33
N GLY A 347 11.23 8.64 14.69
CA GLY A 347 9.96 8.92 14.04
C GLY A 347 9.69 7.93 12.91
N VAL A 348 8.43 7.50 12.78
CA VAL A 348 8.02 6.60 11.71
C VAL A 348 7.88 7.34 10.37
N ASN A 349 7.22 8.50 10.38
CA ASN A 349 6.96 9.28 9.18
C ASN A 349 7.90 10.48 9.06
N THR A 350 8.04 11.00 7.84
CA THR A 350 8.56 12.35 7.65
C THR A 350 7.65 13.33 8.41
N PRO A 351 8.20 14.21 9.26
CA PRO A 351 7.40 15.20 9.98
C PRO A 351 6.57 16.06 9.02
N LEU A 352 5.32 16.31 9.39
CA LEU A 352 4.44 17.20 8.65
C LEU A 352 4.83 18.66 8.89
N ASP A 353 4.61 19.50 7.89
CA ASP A 353 4.67 20.94 8.11
C ASP A 353 3.52 21.41 9.03
N ALA A 354 3.61 22.64 9.54
CA ALA A 354 2.63 23.18 10.49
C ALA A 354 1.20 23.24 9.92
N VAL A 355 1.05 23.42 8.61
CA VAL A 355 -0.27 23.51 7.95
C VAL A 355 -0.90 22.11 7.88
N GLN A 356 -0.13 21.14 7.39
CA GLN A 356 -0.54 19.74 7.30
C GLN A 356 -0.86 19.16 8.69
N GLN A 357 -0.01 19.43 9.68
CA GLN A 357 -0.23 18.99 11.06
C GLN A 357 -1.53 19.57 11.63
N ARG A 358 -1.78 20.87 11.44
CA ARG A 358 -3.03 21.51 11.87
C ARG A 358 -4.25 20.89 11.19
N ILE A 359 -4.20 20.65 9.88
CA ILE A 359 -5.30 20.03 9.14
C ILE A 359 -5.60 18.64 9.70
N GLN A 360 -4.56 17.83 9.92
CA GLN A 360 -4.71 16.49 10.47
C GLN A 360 -5.33 16.50 11.87
N GLN A 361 -4.84 17.36 12.77
CA GLN A 361 -5.37 17.48 14.13
C GLN A 361 -6.83 17.94 14.15
N GLN A 362 -7.18 18.92 13.32
CA GLN A 362 -8.56 19.39 13.22
C GLN A 362 -9.48 18.28 12.68
N LEU A 363 -9.03 17.55 11.67
CA LEU A 363 -9.78 16.44 11.10
C LEU A 363 -10.01 15.32 12.13
N GLN A 364 -8.96 14.91 12.85
CA GLN A 364 -9.07 13.94 13.95
C GLN A 364 -10.05 14.44 15.02
N LYS A 365 -9.97 15.72 15.41
CA LYS A 365 -10.89 16.30 16.39
C LYS A 365 -12.36 16.32 15.92
N GLN A 366 -12.62 16.47 14.62
CA GLN A 366 -13.98 16.40 14.08
C GLN A 366 -14.58 14.99 14.17
N PHE A 367 -13.79 13.97 13.85
CA PHE A 367 -14.27 12.59 13.87
C PHE A 367 -14.15 11.91 15.24
N ASP A 368 -13.22 12.34 16.07
CA ASP A 368 -12.93 11.76 17.37
C ASP A 368 -12.63 12.84 18.42
N PRO A 369 -13.63 13.66 18.78
CA PRO A 369 -13.45 14.76 19.74
C PRO A 369 -13.08 14.28 21.16
N LYS A 370 -13.29 12.99 21.46
CA LYS A 370 -12.98 12.37 22.75
C LYS A 370 -11.64 11.63 22.77
N GLY A 371 -10.94 11.54 21.63
CA GLY A 371 -9.66 10.86 21.52
C GLY A 371 -9.74 9.34 21.70
N VAL A 372 -10.88 8.72 21.41
CA VAL A 372 -11.09 7.26 21.53
C VAL A 372 -10.15 6.47 20.62
N PHE A 373 -9.76 7.01 19.46
CA PHE A 373 -8.86 6.38 18.49
C PHE A 373 -7.48 7.04 18.44
N ALA A 374 -7.18 7.92 19.41
CA ALA A 374 -5.90 8.60 19.55
C ALA A 374 -4.81 7.65 20.08
N THR A 375 -4.39 6.69 19.24
CA THR A 375 -3.36 5.69 19.57
C THR A 375 -1.93 6.20 19.38
N GLY A 376 -1.75 7.35 18.74
CA GLY A 376 -0.43 7.87 18.37
C GLY A 376 0.32 7.04 17.31
N ARG A 377 -0.33 6.04 16.71
CA ARG A 377 0.32 5.02 15.88
C ARG A 377 1.05 5.59 14.65
N MET A 378 0.50 6.59 13.99
CA MET A 378 1.10 7.15 12.77
C MET A 378 1.75 8.51 13.00
N HIS A 379 1.21 9.28 13.93
CA HIS A 379 1.71 10.59 14.30
C HIS A 379 1.67 10.66 15.82
N PRO A 380 2.77 11.07 16.47
CA PRO A 380 2.76 11.36 17.90
C PRO A 380 1.63 12.35 18.22
N LEU A 381 0.95 12.11 19.34
CA LEU A 381 -0.18 12.92 19.80
C LEU A 381 0.28 14.27 20.37
#